data_AF-A0A382W833-F1
#
_entry.id   AF-A0A382W833-F1
#
_cell.length_a   1.000
_cell.length_b   1.000
_cell.length_c   1.000
_cell.angle_alpha   90.00
_cell.angle_beta   90.00
_cell.angle_gamma   90.00
#
_symmetry.space_group_name_H-M   'P 1'
#
loop_
_entity.id
_entity.type
_entity.pdbx_description
1 polymer ?
#
loop_
_entity_poly.entity_id
_entity_poly.type
_entity_poly.pdbx_seq_one_letter_code
_entity_poly.pdbx_strand_id
1 'polypeptide(L)'
;LQPCKAAIDLGEDIARGQISRIWHLFSSFFEANIPLLWLLHTTRVACQREHKTYVSHHVTQTTHSCEQQATDSPMNEIEQYEFDRLGYIVIDNMLTGEQVASLAAAVDRLEEHAAAHVDEPPRKVSAWGAEYHASDELGYHVQGARVEGRTLIIEDFWNADAAFDVLVNHERTMDYIRALIVPRPTVNNSEIRIRYKGNASAHHGGMRPENQKYAYTFRNGRIDCMMVRMIYFIHDNDAAGGAFTVLPGTHKSNLPTPYDPNPDTEPGTVALCVKAGDA
;
A
#
# COMPACT_ATOMS: atom_id res chain seq x y z
N LEU A 1 -4.15 -41.04 26.23
CA LEU A 1 -3.53 -41.97 25.26
C LEU A 1 -4.27 -41.79 23.93
N GLN A 2 -3.68 -41.30 22.83
CA GLN A 2 -2.32 -40.81 22.60
C GLN A 2 -2.36 -39.47 21.82
N PRO A 3 -1.46 -38.50 22.10
CA PRO A 3 -1.18 -37.39 21.22
C PRO A 3 0.18 -37.57 20.52
N CYS A 4 0.26 -38.42 19.50
CA CYS A 4 1.48 -38.58 18.68
C CYS A 4 1.19 -39.20 17.30
N LYS A 5 0.94 -38.35 16.28
CA LYS A 5 1.26 -38.66 14.87
C LYS A 5 1.30 -37.40 14.01
N ALA A 6 0.18 -36.65 13.95
CA ALA A 6 0.04 -35.47 13.09
C ALA A 6 1.07 -34.35 13.32
N ALA A 7 1.66 -34.26 14.51
CA ALA A 7 2.72 -33.30 14.83
C ALA A 7 4.13 -33.70 14.31
N ILE A 8 4.30 -34.94 13.84
CA ILE A 8 5.57 -35.44 13.27
C ILE A 8 5.59 -35.20 11.76
N ASP A 9 4.50 -35.53 11.06
CA ASP A 9 4.38 -35.35 9.61
C ASP A 9 4.54 -33.87 9.21
N LEU A 10 3.98 -32.95 10.02
CA LEU A 10 4.13 -31.49 9.89
C LEU A 10 5.60 -31.00 9.92
N GLY A 11 6.52 -31.77 10.50
CA GLY A 11 7.95 -31.45 10.53
C GLY A 11 8.70 -31.84 9.25
N GLU A 12 8.26 -32.89 8.54
CA GLU A 12 8.93 -33.33 7.30
C GLU A 12 8.50 -32.50 6.08
N ASP A 13 7.23 -32.09 5.98
CA ASP A 13 6.74 -31.34 4.82
C ASP A 13 7.36 -29.93 4.72
N ILE A 14 7.58 -29.27 5.88
CA ILE A 14 8.30 -27.99 5.95
C ILE A 14 9.75 -28.15 5.46
N ALA A 15 10.39 -29.29 5.76
CA ALA A 15 11.75 -29.59 5.30
C ALA A 15 11.85 -29.97 3.81
N ARG A 16 10.72 -30.10 3.09
CA ARG A 16 10.66 -30.48 1.66
C ARG A 16 10.08 -29.39 0.74
N GLY A 17 9.68 -28.23 1.27
CA GLY A 17 9.37 -27.04 0.49
C GLY A 17 8.09 -27.11 -0.37
N GLN A 18 7.15 -28.02 -0.11
CA GLN A 18 5.92 -28.17 -0.90
C GLN A 18 4.71 -27.44 -0.29
N ILE A 19 4.71 -26.11 -0.36
CA ILE A 19 3.59 -25.27 0.11
C ILE A 19 2.50 -25.18 -0.98
N SER A 20 1.64 -26.20 -1.09
CA SER A 20 0.54 -26.21 -2.08
C SER A 20 -0.80 -26.80 -1.62
N ARG A 21 -0.96 -27.16 -0.33
CA ARG A 21 -2.16 -27.90 0.15
C ARG A 21 -2.87 -27.38 1.41
N ILE A 22 -2.42 -26.28 2.02
CA ILE A 22 -2.99 -25.80 3.31
C ILE A 22 -4.28 -24.99 3.15
N TRP A 23 -4.56 -24.41 1.97
CA TRP A 23 -5.61 -23.40 1.80
C TRP A 23 -7.08 -23.89 1.78
N HIS A 24 -7.34 -25.20 1.66
CA HIS A 24 -8.71 -25.70 1.44
C HIS A 24 -9.62 -25.84 2.69
N LEU A 25 -9.17 -25.45 3.88
CA LEU A 25 -9.88 -25.74 5.14
C LEU A 25 -10.45 -24.52 5.92
N PHE A 26 -10.31 -23.29 5.42
CA PHE A 26 -10.79 -22.08 6.11
C PHE A 26 -12.01 -21.38 5.48
N SER A 27 -12.70 -22.03 4.54
CA SER A 27 -13.85 -21.44 3.80
C SER A 27 -15.20 -21.58 4.52
N SER A 28 -15.27 -21.52 5.86
CA SER A 28 -16.55 -21.65 6.58
C SER A 28 -16.55 -21.14 8.04
N PHE A 29 -16.36 -19.83 8.26
CA PHE A 29 -16.93 -19.09 9.40
C PHE A 29 -16.79 -17.57 9.13
N PHE A 30 -17.91 -16.84 9.02
CA PHE A 30 -17.89 -15.39 8.80
C PHE A 30 -19.14 -14.73 9.41
N GLU A 31 -19.03 -14.29 10.67
CA GLU A 31 -19.92 -13.32 11.30
C GLU A 31 -19.09 -12.36 12.17
N ALA A 32 -19.59 -11.13 12.33
CA ALA A 32 -19.13 -10.09 13.27
C ALA A 32 -17.75 -9.40 13.03
N ASN A 33 -17.85 -8.17 12.49
CA ASN A 33 -17.18 -6.93 12.94
C ASN A 33 -15.77 -6.51 12.42
N ILE A 34 -15.75 -5.25 11.97
CA ILE A 34 -14.62 -4.31 11.75
C ILE A 34 -13.67 -4.64 10.57
N PRO A 35 -13.74 -3.88 9.45
CA PRO A 35 -12.72 -3.91 8.40
C PRO A 35 -11.53 -3.01 8.76
N LEU A 36 -10.31 -3.52 8.56
CA LEU A 36 -9.08 -2.74 8.64
C LEU A 36 -8.84 -2.02 7.29
N LEU A 37 -7.94 -1.03 7.20
CA LEU A 37 -7.36 -0.67 5.90
C LEU A 37 -5.98 -0.05 5.97
N TRP A 38 -5.19 -0.26 4.92
CA TRP A 38 -3.92 0.39 4.61
C TRP A 38 -3.64 0.28 3.11
N LEU A 39 -2.69 1.09 2.62
CA LEU A 39 -2.31 1.14 1.21
C LEU A 39 -0.82 1.52 1.04
N LEU A 40 -0.22 1.22 -0.10
CA LEU A 40 1.12 1.57 -0.57
C LEU A 40 0.98 1.86 -2.06
N HIS A 41 1.79 2.79 -2.52
CA HIS A 41 1.61 3.43 -3.81
C HIS A 41 2.98 3.79 -4.38
N THR A 42 3.78 2.81 -4.82
CA THR A 42 5.18 2.97 -5.24
C THR A 42 5.36 3.79 -6.53
N THR A 43 5.16 5.11 -6.43
CA THR A 43 4.79 5.99 -7.56
C THR A 43 5.96 6.23 -8.54
N ARG A 44 6.03 5.47 -9.63
CA ARG A 44 6.89 5.77 -10.81
C ARG A 44 6.26 6.92 -11.63
N VAL A 45 7.02 7.67 -12.45
CA VAL A 45 6.46 8.71 -13.36
C VAL A 45 7.04 8.70 -14.78
N ALA A 46 6.17 8.80 -15.79
CA ALA A 46 6.48 8.61 -17.21
C ALA A 46 6.91 9.91 -17.89
N CYS A 47 8.00 10.49 -17.39
CA CYS A 47 9.00 10.98 -18.32
C CYS A 47 9.41 9.81 -19.24
N GLN A 48 9.69 10.05 -20.52
CA GLN A 48 9.99 8.95 -21.46
C GLN A 48 11.29 8.26 -21.03
N ARG A 49 11.28 6.97 -20.66
CA ARG A 49 10.53 5.87 -21.29
C ARG A 49 9.47 5.22 -20.39
N GLU A 50 8.25 5.20 -20.90
CA GLU A 50 7.24 4.12 -20.81
C GLU A 50 7.07 3.38 -19.47
N HIS A 51 6.27 4.03 -18.60
CA HIS A 51 5.16 3.42 -17.83
C HIS A 51 5.51 2.82 -16.41
N LYS A 52 4.59 2.78 -15.41
CA LYS A 52 4.83 3.18 -13.96
C LYS A 52 4.17 2.36 -12.77
N THR A 53 4.77 1.63 -11.80
CA THR A 53 3.96 0.63 -11.00
C THR A 53 4.27 0.38 -9.46
N TYR A 54 3.27 0.08 -8.55
CA TYR A 54 2.99 0.63 -7.13
C TYR A 54 2.55 -0.19 -5.73
N VAL A 55 2.49 -1.53 -5.40
CA VAL A 55 1.62 -2.35 -4.37
C VAL A 55 1.74 -2.32 -2.77
N SER A 56 0.70 -2.74 -1.94
CA SER A 56 0.57 -3.00 -0.41
C SER A 56 -0.43 -4.07 0.23
N HIS A 57 -0.14 -5.19 0.94
CA HIS A 57 -1.09 -5.85 1.93
C HIS A 57 -0.28 -6.73 2.96
N HIS A 58 -0.67 -6.86 4.26
CA HIS A 58 -0.03 -7.64 5.37
C HIS A 58 -1.02 -8.08 6.51
N VAL A 59 -0.58 -8.86 7.52
CA VAL A 59 -1.42 -9.76 8.38
C VAL A 59 -1.34 -9.57 9.93
N THR A 60 -2.19 -10.26 10.70
CA THR A 60 -2.46 -10.34 12.18
C THR A 60 -1.48 -11.21 13.02
N GLN A 61 -1.67 -11.51 14.34
CA GLN A 61 -1.93 -10.66 15.55
C GLN A 61 -1.88 -11.46 16.89
N THR A 62 -1.24 -10.94 17.96
CA THR A 62 -1.30 -11.45 19.35
C THR A 62 -1.05 -10.33 20.39
N THR A 63 -1.43 -10.53 21.66
CA THR A 63 -1.45 -9.48 22.72
C THR A 63 -0.66 -9.85 23.99
N HIS A 64 0.16 -8.93 24.51
CA HIS A 64 0.52 -8.79 25.93
C HIS A 64 0.86 -7.32 26.25
N SER A 65 0.99 -6.98 27.54
CA SER A 65 0.89 -5.59 28.04
C SER A 65 2.10 -5.11 28.85
N CYS A 66 2.24 -3.78 28.94
CA CYS A 66 3.02 -3.02 29.93
C CYS A 66 4.54 -2.99 29.76
N GLU A 67 5.07 -1.90 29.18
CA GLU A 67 5.66 -0.79 29.96
C GLU A 67 5.87 0.45 29.08
N GLN A 68 5.97 1.65 29.67
CA GLN A 68 6.30 2.89 28.96
C GLN A 68 7.81 3.16 29.05
N GLN A 69 8.58 2.53 28.15
CA GLN A 69 9.90 3.05 27.82
C GLN A 69 9.75 4.18 26.80
N ALA A 70 10.45 5.28 27.02
CA ALA A 70 10.68 6.29 25.99
C ALA A 70 11.70 5.74 25.00
N THR A 71 11.24 4.91 24.07
CA THR A 71 12.00 4.54 22.88
C THR A 71 12.24 5.80 22.04
N ASP A 72 13.45 5.99 21.50
CA ASP A 72 13.67 6.96 20.43
C ASP A 72 12.65 6.68 19.33
N SER A 73 11.74 7.62 19.10
CA SER A 73 10.76 7.51 18.04
C SER A 73 11.52 7.72 16.72
N PRO A 74 11.54 6.73 15.82
CA PRO A 74 12.30 6.81 14.57
C PRO A 74 11.71 7.88 13.62
N MET A 75 10.42 8.18 13.80
CA MET A 75 9.80 9.43 13.37
C MET A 75 10.04 10.50 14.44
N ASN A 76 10.83 11.53 14.13
CA ASN A 76 11.25 12.55 15.08
C ASN A 76 10.15 13.59 15.40
N GLU A 77 10.39 14.48 16.37
CA GLU A 77 9.41 15.48 16.82
C GLU A 77 8.89 16.40 15.69
N ILE A 78 9.74 16.76 14.73
CA ILE A 78 9.37 17.61 13.58
C ILE A 78 8.52 16.82 12.59
N GLU A 79 8.89 15.56 12.29
CA GLU A 79 8.08 14.69 11.44
C GLU A 79 6.72 14.39 12.07
N GLN A 80 6.66 14.16 13.38
CA GLN A 80 5.40 13.97 14.11
C GLN A 80 4.52 15.23 14.08
N TYR A 81 5.11 16.41 14.29
CA TYR A 81 4.40 17.68 14.21
C TYR A 81 3.87 17.95 12.80
N GLU A 82 4.69 17.75 11.76
CA GLU A 82 4.28 17.95 10.38
C GLU A 82 3.25 16.91 9.91
N PHE A 83 3.34 15.65 10.38
CA PHE A 83 2.29 14.66 10.12
C PHE A 83 0.95 15.07 10.76
N ASP A 84 0.91 15.52 12.02
CA ASP A 84 -0.33 16.06 12.60
C ASP A 84 -0.82 17.32 11.85
N ARG A 85 0.10 18.20 11.43
CA ARG A 85 -0.26 19.46 10.79
C ARG A 85 -0.81 19.26 9.38
N LEU A 86 -0.25 18.33 8.61
CA LEU A 86 -0.50 18.14 7.17
C LEU A 86 -1.29 16.87 6.85
N GLY A 87 -1.13 15.79 7.63
CA GLY A 87 -1.67 14.45 7.33
C GLY A 87 -0.78 13.62 6.41
N TYR A 88 0.41 14.10 6.10
CA TYR A 88 1.45 13.42 5.33
C TYR A 88 2.81 14.00 5.71
N ILE A 89 3.86 13.23 5.41
CA ILE A 89 5.25 13.69 5.31
C ILE A 89 5.84 13.07 4.03
N VAL A 90 7.02 13.51 3.60
CA VAL A 90 7.84 12.83 2.59
C VAL A 90 9.09 12.36 3.30
N ILE A 91 9.51 11.11 3.04
CA ILE A 91 10.64 10.49 3.75
C ILE A 91 11.78 10.22 2.78
N ASP A 92 12.75 11.14 2.78
CA ASP A 92 13.94 11.08 1.92
C ASP A 92 14.72 9.75 2.08
N ASN A 93 15.09 9.16 0.94
CA ASN A 93 15.94 7.96 0.84
C ASN A 93 15.45 6.79 1.73
N MET A 94 14.14 6.57 1.83
CA MET A 94 13.55 5.43 2.54
C MET A 94 14.14 4.10 2.08
N LEU A 95 14.30 3.92 0.76
CA LEU A 95 14.90 2.74 0.14
C LEU A 95 16.29 3.04 -0.43
N THR A 96 17.19 2.05 -0.40
CA THR A 96 18.52 2.14 -1.02
C THR A 96 18.43 2.05 -2.54
N GLY A 97 19.42 2.59 -3.26
CA GLY A 97 19.49 2.49 -4.72
C GLY A 97 19.50 1.05 -5.26
N GLU A 98 19.96 0.07 -4.47
CA GLU A 98 19.90 -1.36 -4.81
C GLU A 98 18.48 -1.92 -4.67
N GLN A 99 17.78 -1.59 -3.57
CA GLN A 99 16.36 -1.94 -3.40
C GLN A 99 15.51 -1.32 -4.52
N VAL A 100 15.71 -0.03 -4.82
CA VAL A 100 15.03 0.69 -5.90
C VAL A 100 15.28 0.03 -7.26
N ALA A 101 16.53 -0.33 -7.59
CA ALA A 101 16.85 -0.98 -8.86
C ALA A 101 16.24 -2.38 -8.98
N SER A 102 16.25 -3.17 -7.90
CA SER A 102 15.63 -4.49 -7.84
C SER A 102 14.11 -4.41 -8.04
N LEU A 103 13.46 -3.51 -7.31
CA LEU A 103 12.02 -3.25 -7.39
C LEU A 103 11.61 -2.74 -8.77
N ALA A 104 12.33 -1.76 -9.34
CA ALA A 104 12.04 -1.23 -10.68
C ALA A 104 12.10 -2.34 -11.75
N ALA A 105 13.12 -3.21 -11.69
CA ALA A 105 13.25 -4.33 -12.62
C ALA A 105 12.14 -5.40 -12.47
N ALA A 106 11.67 -5.65 -11.25
CA ALA A 106 10.51 -6.52 -11.00
C ALA A 106 9.19 -5.88 -11.46
N VAL A 107 9.06 -4.58 -11.25
CA VAL A 107 7.93 -3.76 -11.71
C VAL A 107 7.84 -3.73 -13.25
N ASP A 108 8.97 -3.63 -13.97
CA ASP A 108 9.01 -3.74 -15.44
C ASP A 108 8.53 -5.12 -15.92
N ARG A 109 9.01 -6.22 -15.30
CA ARG A 109 8.57 -7.59 -15.62
C ARG A 109 7.07 -7.77 -15.42
N LEU A 110 6.57 -7.34 -14.27
CA LEU A 110 5.18 -7.50 -13.88
C LEU A 110 4.24 -6.58 -14.67
N GLU A 111 4.69 -5.39 -15.06
CA GLU A 111 3.95 -4.53 -16.00
C GLU A 111 3.77 -5.21 -17.36
N GLU A 112 4.84 -5.73 -17.97
CA GLU A 112 4.78 -6.38 -19.28
C GLU A 112 3.84 -7.59 -19.23
N HIS A 113 3.97 -8.43 -18.19
CA HIS A 113 3.11 -9.59 -18.00
C HIS A 113 1.64 -9.19 -17.79
N ALA A 114 1.34 -8.26 -16.89
CA ALA A 114 -0.04 -7.91 -16.57
C ALA A 114 -0.71 -7.09 -17.67
N ALA A 115 0.04 -6.32 -18.46
CA ALA A 115 -0.47 -5.63 -19.63
C ALA A 115 -0.88 -6.59 -20.77
N ALA A 116 -0.19 -7.73 -20.92
CA ALA A 116 -0.56 -8.75 -21.90
C ALA A 116 -1.88 -9.45 -21.53
N HIS A 117 -2.12 -9.70 -20.24
CA HIS A 117 -3.26 -10.50 -19.75
C HIS A 117 -4.45 -9.66 -19.22
N VAL A 118 -4.43 -8.32 -19.30
CA VAL A 118 -5.39 -7.46 -18.57
C VAL A 118 -6.86 -7.67 -18.92
N ASP A 119 -7.15 -8.09 -20.15
CA ASP A 119 -8.51 -8.36 -20.65
C ASP A 119 -8.90 -9.85 -20.58
N GLU A 120 -8.00 -10.72 -20.12
CA GLU A 120 -8.21 -12.17 -20.08
C GLU A 120 -9.02 -12.63 -18.86
N PRO A 121 -9.70 -13.81 -18.93
CA PRO A 121 -10.22 -14.50 -17.75
C PRO A 121 -9.09 -15.13 -16.90
N PRO A 122 -9.37 -15.55 -15.65
CA PRO A 122 -10.60 -15.36 -14.90
C PRO A 122 -10.83 -13.88 -14.52
N ARG A 123 -12.11 -13.47 -14.47
CA ARG A 123 -12.52 -12.11 -14.10
C ARG A 123 -13.00 -12.06 -12.64
N LYS A 124 -12.59 -11.02 -11.92
CA LYS A 124 -12.94 -10.78 -10.50
C LYS A 124 -13.50 -9.37 -10.34
N VAL A 125 -14.76 -9.26 -9.93
CA VAL A 125 -15.39 -7.98 -9.58
C VAL A 125 -15.14 -7.69 -8.09
N SER A 126 -14.58 -6.52 -7.79
CA SER A 126 -14.37 -6.04 -6.43
C SER A 126 -15.68 -5.57 -5.78
N ALA A 127 -15.69 -5.44 -4.44
CA ALA A 127 -16.82 -4.85 -3.70
C ALA A 127 -17.15 -3.40 -4.10
N TRP A 128 -16.26 -2.74 -4.85
CA TRP A 128 -16.42 -1.36 -5.36
C TRP A 128 -16.79 -1.31 -6.85
N GLY A 129 -17.09 -2.45 -7.48
CA GLY A 129 -17.55 -2.55 -8.87
C GLY A 129 -16.44 -2.52 -9.94
N ALA A 130 -15.20 -2.21 -9.57
CA ALA A 130 -14.05 -2.37 -10.47
C ALA A 130 -13.81 -3.87 -10.75
N GLU A 131 -13.60 -4.23 -12.02
CA GLU A 131 -13.34 -5.60 -12.48
C GLU A 131 -11.89 -5.76 -12.93
N TYR A 132 -11.30 -6.88 -12.56
CA TYR A 132 -9.90 -7.23 -12.79
C TYR A 132 -9.80 -8.61 -13.48
N HIS A 133 -8.79 -8.82 -14.32
CA HIS A 133 -8.21 -10.15 -14.54
C HIS A 133 -7.60 -10.65 -13.21
N ALA A 134 -7.61 -11.95 -12.95
CA ALA A 134 -6.87 -12.57 -11.85
C ALA A 134 -5.87 -13.60 -12.40
N SER A 135 -4.59 -13.42 -12.13
CA SER A 135 -3.51 -14.30 -12.59
C SER A 135 -3.34 -15.47 -11.62
N ASP A 136 -3.74 -16.67 -12.03
CA ASP A 136 -3.49 -17.90 -11.28
C ASP A 136 -1.99 -18.27 -11.23
N GLU A 137 -1.17 -17.73 -12.15
CA GLU A 137 0.29 -17.99 -12.21
C GLU A 137 1.08 -17.18 -11.19
N LEU A 138 0.84 -15.87 -11.10
CA LEU A 138 1.61 -14.94 -10.27
C LEU A 138 0.81 -14.34 -9.10
N GLY A 139 -0.44 -14.76 -8.92
CA GLY A 139 -1.32 -14.41 -7.79
C GLY A 139 -1.89 -12.99 -7.79
N TYR A 140 -1.53 -12.17 -8.78
CA TYR A 140 -1.96 -10.78 -8.88
C TYR A 140 -3.35 -10.63 -9.54
N HIS A 141 -4.01 -9.50 -9.35
CA HIS A 141 -5.19 -9.04 -10.08
C HIS A 141 -4.81 -7.86 -10.98
N VAL A 142 -5.43 -7.61 -12.13
CA VAL A 142 -5.14 -6.40 -12.92
C VAL A 142 -6.36 -5.82 -13.63
N GLN A 143 -6.48 -4.49 -13.64
CA GLN A 143 -7.46 -3.73 -14.42
C GLN A 143 -6.79 -2.59 -15.19
N GLY A 144 -7.49 -1.97 -16.14
CA GLY A 144 -7.01 -0.79 -16.85
C GLY A 144 -6.36 -1.13 -18.19
N ALA A 145 -5.36 -0.35 -18.66
CA ALA A 145 -4.74 -0.58 -19.97
C ALA A 145 -3.34 0.05 -20.11
N ARG A 146 -2.51 -0.51 -21.00
CA ARG A 146 -1.14 -0.03 -21.32
C ARG A 146 -1.10 1.09 -22.37
N VAL A 147 -1.86 2.18 -22.15
CA VAL A 147 -2.15 3.20 -23.19
C VAL A 147 -2.20 4.63 -22.62
N GLU A 148 -1.82 5.64 -23.41
CA GLU A 148 -2.00 7.06 -23.07
C GLU A 148 -3.46 7.39 -22.66
N GLY A 149 -3.63 8.32 -21.72
CA GLY A 149 -4.92 8.64 -21.11
C GLY A 149 -5.48 7.59 -20.14
N ARG A 150 -4.79 6.46 -19.94
CA ARG A 150 -5.27 5.36 -19.09
C ARG A 150 -4.45 5.19 -17.82
N THR A 151 -5.01 4.37 -16.93
CA THR A 151 -4.30 3.76 -15.82
C THR A 151 -4.22 2.25 -16.10
N LEU A 152 -3.14 1.56 -15.73
CA LEU A 152 -3.14 0.10 -15.49
C LEU A 152 -2.94 -0.10 -13.99
N ILE A 153 -3.79 -0.88 -13.33
CA ILE A 153 -3.72 -1.14 -11.88
C ILE A 153 -3.57 -2.64 -11.68
N ILE A 154 -2.41 -3.08 -11.20
CA ILE A 154 -2.13 -4.46 -10.78
C ILE A 154 -2.34 -4.50 -9.26
N GLU A 155 -2.85 -5.60 -8.71
CA GLU A 155 -2.99 -5.79 -7.27
C GLU A 155 -2.48 -7.15 -6.82
N ASP A 156 -2.06 -7.30 -5.57
CA ASP A 156 -1.61 -8.57 -4.94
C ASP A 156 -0.32 -9.17 -5.53
N PHE A 157 0.68 -8.32 -5.79
CA PHE A 157 1.98 -8.72 -6.39
C PHE A 157 2.90 -9.61 -5.55
N TRP A 158 2.55 -9.92 -4.30
CA TRP A 158 3.57 -10.36 -3.31
C TRP A 158 4.28 -11.65 -3.69
N ASN A 159 3.59 -12.51 -4.44
CA ASN A 159 4.13 -13.79 -4.92
C ASN A 159 4.65 -13.71 -6.37
N ALA A 160 4.57 -12.55 -7.02
CA ALA A 160 4.92 -12.38 -8.43
C ALA A 160 6.43 -12.18 -8.66
N ASP A 161 7.16 -11.62 -7.69
CA ASP A 161 8.62 -11.49 -7.72
C ASP A 161 9.21 -11.33 -6.31
N ALA A 162 10.26 -12.07 -5.98
CA ALA A 162 10.91 -12.02 -4.67
C ALA A 162 11.57 -10.65 -4.36
N ALA A 163 11.77 -9.79 -5.36
CA ALA A 163 12.18 -8.40 -5.14
C ALA A 163 11.21 -7.63 -4.22
N PHE A 164 9.95 -8.03 -4.15
CA PHE A 164 8.93 -7.35 -3.35
C PHE A 164 9.00 -7.67 -1.84
N ASP A 165 9.58 -8.81 -1.44
CA ASP A 165 9.65 -9.25 -0.03
C ASP A 165 10.23 -8.18 0.91
N VAL A 166 11.20 -7.40 0.42
CA VAL A 166 11.87 -6.33 1.15
C VAL A 166 10.89 -5.26 1.67
N LEU A 167 9.73 -5.11 1.04
CA LEU A 167 8.70 -4.12 1.39
C LEU A 167 7.72 -4.60 2.47
N VAL A 168 7.61 -5.92 2.72
CA VAL A 168 6.64 -6.51 3.66
C VAL A 168 6.93 -6.11 5.11
N ASN A 169 8.22 -6.12 5.48
CA ASN A 169 8.71 -5.84 6.83
C ASN A 169 9.95 -4.93 6.77
N HIS A 170 9.93 -3.92 5.91
CA HIS A 170 11.02 -2.95 5.79
C HIS A 170 11.22 -2.22 7.13
N GLU A 171 12.40 -2.32 7.74
CA GLU A 171 12.63 -1.90 9.13
C GLU A 171 12.30 -0.42 9.36
N ARG A 172 12.90 0.47 8.54
CA ARG A 172 12.65 1.91 8.56
C ARG A 172 11.21 2.29 8.20
N THR A 173 10.45 1.43 7.53
CA THR A 173 9.00 1.66 7.33
C THR A 173 8.21 1.27 8.57
N MET A 174 8.48 0.07 9.12
CA MET A 174 7.82 -0.44 10.32
C MET A 174 8.04 0.47 11.54
N ASP A 175 9.12 1.24 11.53
CA ASP A 175 9.42 2.36 12.41
C ASP A 175 8.35 3.46 12.39
N TYR A 176 8.09 4.13 11.26
CA TYR A 176 7.00 5.13 11.16
C TYR A 176 5.62 4.50 11.44
N ILE A 177 5.42 3.25 11.03
CA ILE A 177 4.18 2.50 11.28
C ILE A 177 3.91 2.37 12.80
N ARG A 178 4.93 2.02 13.60
CA ARG A 178 4.85 1.94 15.07
C ARG A 178 4.60 3.29 15.74
N ALA A 179 5.01 4.39 15.10
CA ALA A 179 4.82 5.74 15.61
C ALA A 179 3.44 6.36 15.25
N LEU A 180 2.76 5.81 14.23
CA LEU A 180 1.50 6.33 13.68
C LEU A 180 0.27 5.46 13.97
N ILE A 181 0.43 4.16 14.25
CA ILE A 181 -0.67 3.24 14.62
C ILE A 181 -0.34 2.57 15.96
N VAL A 182 -1.24 2.71 16.94
CA VAL A 182 -1.06 2.16 18.30
C VAL A 182 -1.52 0.70 18.44
N PRO A 183 -2.63 0.25 17.81
CA PRO A 183 -2.91 -1.18 17.63
C PRO A 183 -1.80 -1.89 16.86
N ARG A 184 -1.79 -3.24 16.88
CA ARG A 184 -0.95 -3.96 15.92
C ARG A 184 -1.45 -3.64 14.50
N PRO A 185 -0.57 -3.22 13.57
CA PRO A 185 -0.95 -3.01 12.18
C PRO A 185 -1.30 -4.33 11.49
N THR A 186 -2.27 -4.25 10.58
CA THR A 186 -2.45 -5.19 9.47
C THR A 186 -2.75 -4.35 8.23
N VAL A 187 -1.92 -4.43 7.19
CA VAL A 187 -2.25 -3.76 5.93
C VAL A 187 -3.30 -4.62 5.22
N ASN A 188 -4.58 -4.50 5.61
CA ASN A 188 -5.80 -5.16 5.08
C ASN A 188 -5.71 -5.92 3.75
N ASN A 189 -5.10 -5.22 2.78
CA ASN A 189 -5.06 -5.05 -0.51
C ASN A 189 -4.33 -3.90 -1.34
N SER A 190 -3.73 -4.33 -2.44
CA SER A 190 -2.36 -3.96 -2.62
C SER A 190 -2.20 -3.42 -4.03
N GLU A 191 -1.79 -2.15 -4.23
CA GLU A 191 -2.13 -1.43 -5.47
C GLU A 191 -0.94 -0.91 -6.29
N ILE A 192 -0.54 -1.68 -7.30
CA ILE A 192 0.42 -1.32 -8.34
C ILE A 192 -0.33 -0.45 -9.39
N ARG A 193 0.16 0.72 -9.88
CA ARG A 193 -0.66 1.65 -10.71
C ARG A 193 0.10 2.49 -11.76
N ILE A 194 0.18 2.06 -13.04
CA ILE A 194 0.61 2.97 -14.13
C ILE A 194 -0.40 4.07 -14.32
N ARG A 195 -0.03 5.33 -14.11
CA ARG A 195 -0.71 6.51 -14.68
C ARG A 195 -0.04 6.95 -15.99
N TYR A 196 -0.52 6.52 -17.16
CA TYR A 196 0.06 6.89 -18.46
C TYR A 196 0.01 8.42 -18.68
N LYS A 197 0.67 8.95 -19.72
CA LYS A 197 0.59 10.39 -20.03
C LYS A 197 -0.87 10.82 -20.28
N GLY A 198 -1.16 12.12 -20.12
CA GLY A 198 -2.51 12.66 -20.33
C GLY A 198 -3.59 12.10 -19.38
N ASN A 199 -3.21 11.65 -18.19
CA ASN A 199 -4.10 11.03 -17.21
C ASN A 199 -3.83 11.55 -15.79
N ALA A 200 -4.88 11.67 -14.99
CA ALA A 200 -4.86 12.13 -13.60
C ALA A 200 -5.45 11.05 -12.67
N SER A 201 -5.71 11.39 -11.41
CA SER A 201 -6.52 10.56 -10.52
C SER A 201 -7.25 11.49 -9.55
N ALA A 202 -8.58 11.37 -9.50
CA ALA A 202 -9.38 12.23 -8.62
C ALA A 202 -8.97 12.05 -7.14
N HIS A 203 -9.00 13.15 -6.40
CA HIS A 203 -8.76 13.14 -4.96
C HIS A 203 -9.79 12.26 -4.23
N HIS A 204 -9.29 11.50 -3.26
CA HIS A 204 -10.06 10.53 -2.51
C HIS A 204 -9.44 10.31 -1.12
N GLY A 205 -10.25 9.82 -0.18
CA GLY A 205 -9.89 9.78 1.23
C GLY A 205 -10.54 10.93 2.00
N GLY A 206 -9.75 11.58 2.86
CA GLY A 206 -10.20 12.56 3.85
C GLY A 206 -10.89 11.90 5.05
N MET A 207 -10.90 12.58 6.19
CA MET A 207 -11.74 12.18 7.32
C MET A 207 -13.23 12.30 6.92
N ARG A 208 -14.04 11.36 7.40
CA ARG A 208 -15.47 11.22 7.05
C ARG A 208 -16.25 10.79 8.29
N PRO A 209 -17.19 11.59 8.82
CA PRO A 209 -17.95 11.25 10.02
C PRO A 209 -18.69 9.90 9.93
N GLU A 210 -19.10 9.51 8.72
CA GLU A 210 -19.78 8.25 8.42
C GLU A 210 -18.83 7.05 8.24
N ASN A 211 -17.52 7.26 8.15
CA ASN A 211 -16.56 6.22 7.75
C ASN A 211 -15.22 6.31 8.50
N GLN A 212 -15.10 5.50 9.55
CA GLN A 212 -13.90 5.42 10.41
C GLN A 212 -12.64 4.89 9.70
N LYS A 213 -12.73 4.43 8.44
CA LYS A 213 -11.59 3.97 7.61
C LYS A 213 -10.42 4.95 7.57
N TYR A 214 -10.70 6.26 7.58
CA TYR A 214 -9.69 7.32 7.55
C TYR A 214 -9.57 8.04 8.90
N ALA A 215 -9.93 7.40 10.01
CA ALA A 215 -9.89 8.02 11.32
C ALA A 215 -8.46 8.33 11.77
N TYR A 216 -8.23 9.57 12.18
CA TYR A 216 -7.03 10.06 12.83
C TYR A 216 -7.39 10.50 14.25
N THR A 217 -6.58 10.14 15.25
CA THR A 217 -6.66 10.73 16.59
C THR A 217 -5.27 11.04 17.15
N PHE A 218 -5.18 12.04 18.02
CA PHE A 218 -4.00 12.31 18.84
C PHE A 218 -4.38 12.20 20.32
N ARG A 219 -3.75 11.29 21.06
CA ARG A 219 -4.07 11.00 22.47
C ARG A 219 -2.80 10.63 23.24
N ASN A 220 -2.70 11.08 24.49
CA ASN A 220 -1.59 10.76 25.40
C ASN A 220 -0.18 10.98 24.80
N GLY A 221 -0.02 12.03 23.96
CA GLY A 221 1.24 12.35 23.31
C GLY A 221 1.58 11.50 22.08
N ARG A 222 0.65 10.68 21.56
CA ARG A 222 0.85 9.91 20.33
C ARG A 222 -0.25 10.10 19.30
N ILE A 223 0.14 9.94 18.04
CA ILE A 223 -0.74 9.71 16.90
C ILE A 223 -1.31 8.29 17.00
N ASP A 224 -2.58 8.12 16.64
CA ASP A 224 -3.21 6.83 16.41
C ASP A 224 -4.17 6.94 15.21
N CYS A 225 -3.70 6.46 14.07
CA CYS A 225 -4.43 6.35 12.81
C CYS A 225 -5.10 4.97 12.70
N MET A 226 -6.31 4.90 12.13
CA MET A 226 -6.90 3.63 11.69
C MET A 226 -6.17 3.04 10.47
N MET A 227 -5.57 3.92 9.66
CA MET A 227 -4.87 3.63 8.42
C MET A 227 -3.75 4.63 8.17
N VAL A 228 -2.61 4.16 7.66
CA VAL A 228 -1.60 4.99 6.98
C VAL A 228 -1.43 4.50 5.54
N ARG A 229 -0.99 5.39 4.63
CA ARG A 229 -0.47 5.02 3.30
C ARG A 229 1.01 5.38 3.24
N MET A 230 1.85 4.44 2.79
CA MET A 230 3.27 4.68 2.47
C MET A 230 3.42 4.81 0.93
N ILE A 231 4.42 5.49 0.36
CA ILE A 231 4.42 5.81 -1.09
C ILE A 231 5.83 5.66 -1.71
N TYR A 232 6.46 4.46 -1.70
CA TYR A 232 7.86 4.32 -2.17
C TYR A 232 8.10 4.75 -3.64
N PHE A 233 8.70 5.89 -3.90
CA PHE A 233 8.93 6.35 -5.27
C PHE A 233 10.10 5.56 -5.88
N ILE A 234 9.82 4.62 -6.80
CA ILE A 234 10.89 3.89 -7.52
C ILE A 234 11.52 4.69 -8.67
N HIS A 235 10.97 5.87 -9.00
CA HIS A 235 11.54 6.81 -9.97
C HIS A 235 11.36 8.26 -9.50
N ASP A 236 12.27 9.14 -9.92
CA ASP A 236 12.12 10.58 -9.83
C ASP A 236 10.76 11.04 -10.38
N ASN A 237 10.12 11.95 -9.64
CA ASN A 237 8.80 12.46 -9.96
C ASN A 237 8.73 13.95 -9.62
N ASP A 238 8.35 14.77 -10.60
CA ASP A 238 8.20 16.21 -10.46
C ASP A 238 6.79 16.68 -10.88
N ALA A 239 6.52 17.97 -10.68
CA ALA A 239 5.25 18.58 -11.04
C ALA A 239 4.89 18.45 -12.54
N ALA A 240 5.86 18.31 -13.44
CA ALA A 240 5.63 18.16 -14.88
C ALA A 240 5.39 16.70 -15.31
N GLY A 241 5.91 15.73 -14.55
CA GLY A 241 5.73 14.30 -14.80
C GLY A 241 4.40 13.70 -14.32
N GLY A 242 3.63 14.45 -13.53
CA GLY A 242 2.36 14.02 -12.94
C GLY A 242 2.51 13.47 -11.53
N ALA A 243 3.08 14.31 -10.66
CA ALA A 243 3.31 14.16 -9.22
C ALA A 243 2.20 13.45 -8.43
N PHE A 244 2.55 12.96 -7.24
CA PHE A 244 1.54 12.64 -6.23
C PHE A 244 1.01 13.96 -5.64
N THR A 245 -0.31 14.13 -5.57
CA THR A 245 -0.95 15.34 -5.06
C THR A 245 -1.63 15.10 -3.71
N VAL A 246 -1.59 16.11 -2.85
CA VAL A 246 -2.17 16.08 -1.51
C VAL A 246 -2.90 17.38 -1.20
N LEU A 247 -3.90 17.29 -0.32
CA LEU A 247 -4.62 18.43 0.26
C LEU A 247 -4.30 18.49 1.77
N PRO A 248 -3.39 19.39 2.19
CA PRO A 248 -2.97 19.51 3.59
C PRO A 248 -4.12 19.63 4.59
N GLY A 249 -4.00 18.93 5.72
CA GLY A 249 -4.93 18.99 6.84
C GLY A 249 -6.25 18.21 6.65
N THR A 250 -6.57 17.71 5.46
CA THR A 250 -7.86 17.05 5.16
C THR A 250 -8.12 15.75 5.94
N HIS A 251 -7.08 15.14 6.51
CA HIS A 251 -7.18 14.04 7.47
C HIS A 251 -7.86 14.43 8.82
N LYS A 252 -8.07 15.72 9.08
CA LYS A 252 -8.84 16.28 10.21
C LYS A 252 -10.09 17.06 9.78
N SER A 253 -10.45 17.06 8.49
CA SER A 253 -11.69 17.71 8.00
C SER A 253 -12.94 16.96 8.45
N ASN A 254 -13.89 17.69 9.06
CA ASN A 254 -15.19 17.14 9.48
C ASN A 254 -16.33 17.44 8.49
N LEU A 255 -16.02 18.08 7.36
CA LEU A 255 -16.95 18.45 6.29
C LEU A 255 -16.44 17.90 4.96
N PRO A 256 -17.32 17.50 4.02
CA PRO A 256 -16.92 17.13 2.67
C PRO A 256 -16.32 18.33 1.92
N THR A 257 -15.44 18.07 0.95
CA THR A 257 -14.98 19.12 0.03
C THR A 257 -16.17 19.67 -0.78
N PRO A 258 -16.30 20.99 -0.96
CA PRO A 258 -17.31 21.60 -1.82
C PRO A 258 -16.87 21.67 -3.29
N TYR A 259 -15.66 21.19 -3.62
CA TYR A 259 -15.04 21.29 -4.93
C TYR A 259 -15.17 20.00 -5.74
N ASP A 260 -14.95 20.10 -7.05
CA ASP A 260 -14.71 18.93 -7.90
C ASP A 260 -13.34 18.31 -7.54
N PRO A 261 -13.22 16.97 -7.39
CA PRO A 261 -12.01 16.31 -6.92
C PRO A 261 -10.89 16.22 -7.98
N ASN A 262 -10.95 17.00 -9.06
CA ASN A 262 -9.87 17.12 -10.03
C ASN A 262 -8.63 17.81 -9.42
N PRO A 263 -7.46 17.13 -9.35
CA PRO A 263 -6.24 17.68 -8.75
C PRO A 263 -5.71 18.95 -9.44
N ASP A 264 -6.02 19.15 -10.72
CA ASP A 264 -5.56 20.34 -11.46
C ASP A 264 -6.37 21.61 -11.11
N THR A 265 -7.49 21.47 -10.37
CA THR A 265 -8.41 22.59 -10.07
C THR A 265 -8.85 22.70 -8.61
N GLU A 266 -8.67 21.68 -7.77
CA GLU A 266 -9.09 21.75 -6.36
C GLU A 266 -8.19 22.72 -5.56
N PRO A 267 -8.74 23.77 -4.90
CA PRO A 267 -7.93 24.78 -4.20
C PRO A 267 -7.12 24.21 -3.03
N GLY A 268 -5.85 24.61 -2.93
CA GLY A 268 -4.94 24.18 -1.86
C GLY A 268 -4.20 22.86 -2.14
N THR A 269 -4.37 22.28 -3.33
CA THR A 269 -3.63 21.11 -3.78
C THR A 269 -2.13 21.38 -3.85
N VAL A 270 -1.32 20.47 -3.30
CA VAL A 270 0.14 20.52 -3.33
C VAL A 270 0.67 19.32 -4.11
N ALA A 271 1.54 19.55 -5.08
CA ALA A 271 2.25 18.52 -5.82
C ALA A 271 3.57 18.17 -5.12
N LEU A 272 3.76 16.88 -4.79
CA LEU A 272 4.97 16.39 -4.13
C LEU A 272 6.02 16.02 -5.20
N CYS A 273 7.14 16.74 -5.19
CA CYS A 273 8.32 16.45 -6.02
C CYS A 273 9.33 15.64 -5.19
N VAL A 274 9.81 14.53 -5.73
CA VAL A 274 10.49 13.44 -5.00
C VAL A 274 11.46 12.66 -5.89
N LYS A 275 12.32 11.87 -5.26
CA LYS A 275 13.39 11.08 -5.88
C LYS A 275 13.14 9.57 -5.80
N ALA A 276 13.81 8.85 -6.71
CA ALA A 276 13.87 7.40 -6.66
C ALA A 276 14.52 6.94 -5.34
N GLY A 277 13.72 6.38 -4.43
CA GLY A 277 14.11 5.97 -3.08
C GLY A 277 13.30 6.63 -1.95
N ASP A 278 12.58 7.72 -2.21
CA ASP A 278 11.77 8.41 -1.20
C ASP A 278 10.45 7.67 -0.92
N ALA A 279 9.68 8.07 0.11
CA ALA A 279 8.41 7.44 0.49
C ALA A 279 7.34 8.39 1.06
#